data_AF-A0A953WZ98-F1
#
_entry.id   AF-A0A953WZ98-F1
#
_cell.length_a   1.000
_cell.length_b   1.000
_cell.length_c   1.000
_cell.angle_alpha   90.00
_cell.angle_beta   90.00
_cell.angle_gamma   90.00
#
_symmetry.space_group_name_H-M   'P 1'
#
loop_
_entity.id
_entity.type
_entity.pdbx_description
1 polymer ?
#
loop_
_entity_poly.entity_id
_entity_poly.type
_entity_poly.pdbx_seq_one_letter_code
_entity_poly.pdbx_strand_id
1 'polypeptide(L)'
;MTKEEWANADCAQSMLDNLYREQPAFLATQVPQLHKYFLACCWKHQHLIPQKRLRDGLRGAEDWVAGTIDDEELYRLNRHAESEAFAIDYAEAPDEIGALRSLIGGIPELSDMPFDEARHLLGKAAYFAETSMVYPTMRSLPRINSLFTSQFLCPDLLREFVVPAFDVSP
;
A
#
# COMPACT_ATOMS: atom_id res chain seq x y z
N MET A 1 2.24 -7.60 22.59
CA MET A 1 3.11 -6.44 22.43
C MET A 1 2.72 -5.40 23.49
N THR A 2 3.64 -5.04 24.38
CA THR A 2 3.43 -3.99 25.38
C THR A 2 3.41 -2.59 24.73
N LYS A 3 2.96 -1.58 25.49
CA LYS A 3 3.01 -0.17 25.03
C LYS A 3 4.44 0.27 24.66
N GLU A 4 5.43 -0.17 25.44
CA GLU A 4 6.84 0.17 25.21
C GLU A 4 7.38 -0.54 23.96
N GLU A 5 7.05 -1.82 23.76
CA GLU A 5 7.42 -2.54 22.54
C GLU A 5 6.78 -1.89 21.30
N TRP A 6 5.51 -1.48 21.38
CA TRP A 6 4.85 -0.75 20.28
C TRP A 6 5.49 0.59 19.98
N ALA A 7 5.82 1.36 21.02
CA ALA A 7 6.46 2.66 20.87
C ALA A 7 7.84 2.59 20.21
N ASN A 8 8.56 1.47 20.38
CA ASN A 8 9.94 1.30 19.90
C ASN A 8 10.09 0.38 18.68
N ALA A 9 9.04 -0.33 18.25
CA ALA A 9 9.10 -1.24 17.09
C ALA A 9 9.51 -0.55 15.78
N ASP A 10 10.45 -1.12 15.03
CA ASP A 10 10.88 -0.62 13.72
C ASP A 10 10.20 -1.36 12.55
N CYS A 11 9.37 -2.35 12.85
CA CYS A 11 8.74 -3.22 11.86
C CYS A 11 7.20 -3.18 11.97
N ALA A 12 6.56 -2.48 11.03
CA ALA A 12 5.11 -2.38 10.95
C ALA A 12 4.43 -3.74 10.72
N GLN A 13 5.05 -4.65 9.97
CA GLN A 13 4.53 -6.00 9.78
C GLN A 13 4.43 -6.73 11.14
N SER A 14 5.50 -6.73 11.92
CA SER A 14 5.48 -7.35 13.26
C SER A 14 4.47 -6.69 14.19
N MET A 15 4.27 -5.38 14.09
CA MET A 15 3.23 -4.66 14.84
C MET A 15 1.82 -5.14 14.46
N LEU A 16 1.52 -5.25 13.16
CA LEU A 16 0.23 -5.74 12.67
C LEU A 16 -0.01 -7.22 13.01
N ASP A 17 1.02 -8.06 12.88
CA ASP A 17 0.94 -9.48 13.26
C ASP A 17 0.62 -9.65 14.76
N ASN A 18 1.22 -8.81 15.61
CA ASN A 18 0.90 -8.80 17.04
C ASN A 18 -0.54 -8.35 17.29
N LEU A 19 -1.03 -7.32 16.62
CA LEU A 19 -2.44 -6.90 16.75
C LEU A 19 -3.41 -7.99 16.29
N TYR A 20 -3.12 -8.65 15.18
CA TYR A 20 -3.96 -9.73 14.68
C TYR A 20 -4.01 -10.89 15.67
N ARG A 21 -2.88 -11.24 16.28
CA ARG A 21 -2.78 -12.34 17.25
C ARG A 21 -3.41 -12.02 18.60
N GLU A 22 -3.19 -10.82 19.12
CA GLU A 22 -3.55 -10.47 20.51
C GLU A 22 -4.87 -9.70 20.63
N GLN A 23 -5.23 -8.93 19.60
CA GLN A 23 -6.43 -8.08 19.60
C GLN A 23 -7.22 -8.16 18.28
N PRO A 24 -7.61 -9.37 17.80
CA PRO A 24 -8.26 -9.54 16.49
C PRO A 24 -9.58 -8.77 16.38
N ALA A 25 -10.36 -8.71 17.46
CA ALA A 25 -11.62 -7.97 17.49
C ALA A 25 -11.40 -6.45 17.37
N PHE A 26 -10.36 -5.91 18.01
CA PHE A 26 -9.98 -4.50 17.86
C PHE A 26 -9.57 -4.25 16.40
N LEU A 27 -8.64 -5.05 15.86
CA LEU A 27 -8.13 -4.88 14.51
C LEU A 27 -9.26 -4.91 13.46
N ALA A 28 -10.27 -5.77 13.63
CA ALA A 28 -11.45 -5.83 12.75
C ALA A 28 -12.28 -4.53 12.74
N THR A 29 -12.23 -3.72 13.80
CA THR A 29 -12.89 -2.40 13.83
C THR A 29 -12.05 -1.29 13.20
N GLN A 30 -10.76 -1.53 12.96
CA GLN A 30 -9.82 -0.53 12.45
C GLN A 30 -9.74 -0.47 10.92
N VAL A 31 -10.66 -1.11 10.18
CA VAL A 31 -10.64 -1.11 8.70
C VAL A 31 -10.51 0.32 8.11
N PRO A 32 -11.26 1.34 8.57
CA PRO A 32 -11.09 2.70 8.05
C PRO A 32 -9.71 3.31 8.36
N GLN A 33 -9.17 3.08 9.55
CA GLN A 33 -7.86 3.56 9.99
C GLN A 33 -6.73 2.88 9.20
N LEU A 34 -6.83 1.56 9.02
CA LEU A 34 -5.89 0.78 8.21
C LEU A 34 -5.92 1.21 6.74
N HIS A 35 -7.10 1.54 6.19
CA HIS A 35 -7.19 2.08 4.84
C HIS A 35 -6.39 3.39 4.71
N LYS A 36 -6.63 4.35 5.60
CA LYS A 36 -5.89 5.63 5.63
C LYS A 36 -4.39 5.42 5.82
N TYR A 37 -4.02 4.48 6.70
CA TYR A 37 -2.63 4.09 6.92
C TYR A 37 -1.95 3.55 5.66
N PHE A 38 -2.59 2.65 4.91
CA PHE A 38 -2.04 2.11 3.67
C PHE A 38 -1.88 3.19 2.60
N LEU A 39 -2.86 4.09 2.45
CA LEU A 39 -2.77 5.25 1.55
C LEU A 39 -1.62 6.17 1.95
N ALA A 40 -1.43 6.45 3.24
CA ALA A 40 -0.32 7.25 3.74
C ALA A 40 1.05 6.59 3.44
N CYS A 41 1.15 5.27 3.58
CA CYS A 41 2.34 4.51 3.19
C CYS A 41 2.61 4.67 1.68
N CYS A 42 1.58 4.60 0.83
CA CYS A 42 1.72 4.83 -0.60
C CYS A 42 2.30 6.22 -0.89
N TRP A 43 1.82 7.27 -0.23
CA TRP A 43 2.34 8.62 -0.42
C TRP A 43 3.76 8.82 0.09
N LYS A 44 4.15 8.15 1.17
CA LYS A 44 5.55 8.10 1.62
C LYS A 44 6.47 7.46 0.58
N HIS A 45 5.95 6.50 -0.18
CA HIS A 45 6.67 5.82 -1.26
C HIS A 45 6.30 6.32 -2.67
N GLN A 46 5.74 7.53 -2.81
CA GLN A 46 5.22 8.03 -4.09
C GLN A 46 6.26 8.13 -5.23
N HIS A 47 7.55 8.19 -4.90
CA HIS A 47 8.65 8.17 -5.87
C HIS A 47 8.71 6.83 -6.63
N LEU A 48 8.32 5.73 -5.98
CA LEU A 48 8.15 4.40 -6.60
C LEU A 48 6.80 4.21 -7.30
N ILE A 49 5.94 5.23 -7.30
CA ILE A 49 4.61 5.19 -7.94
C ILE A 49 4.51 6.37 -8.91
N PRO A 50 5.37 6.46 -9.94
CA PRO A 50 5.37 7.59 -10.88
C PRO A 50 4.16 7.60 -11.82
N GLN A 51 3.48 6.45 -12.00
CA GLN A 51 2.41 6.30 -12.98
C GLN A 51 1.22 7.17 -12.58
N LYS A 52 0.78 8.03 -13.50
CA LYS A 52 -0.29 9.01 -13.25
C LYS A 52 -1.57 8.34 -12.77
N ARG A 53 -1.99 7.23 -13.40
CA ARG A 53 -3.25 6.56 -13.05
C ARG A 53 -3.21 5.91 -11.66
N LEU A 54 -2.06 5.43 -11.20
CA LEU A 54 -1.91 4.97 -9.82
C LEU A 54 -2.07 6.14 -8.84
N ARG A 55 -1.42 7.29 -9.10
CA ARG A 55 -1.57 8.49 -8.25
C ARG A 55 -2.98 9.05 -8.26
N ASP A 56 -3.65 9.05 -9.41
CA ASP A 56 -5.05 9.47 -9.51
C ASP A 56 -5.96 8.52 -8.74
N GLY A 57 -5.69 7.21 -8.79
CA GLY A 57 -6.41 6.21 -7.99
C GLY A 57 -6.22 6.40 -6.48
N LEU A 58 -5.00 6.71 -6.02
CA LEU A 58 -4.74 7.02 -4.61
C LEU A 58 -5.53 8.24 -4.14
N ARG A 59 -5.54 9.33 -4.93
CA ARG A 59 -6.36 10.52 -4.60
C ARG A 59 -7.85 10.18 -4.61
N GLY A 60 -8.29 9.39 -5.59
CA GLY A 60 -9.66 8.88 -5.64
C GLY A 60 -10.04 8.07 -4.39
N ALA A 61 -9.13 7.24 -3.88
CA ALA A 61 -9.37 6.49 -2.65
C ALA A 61 -9.48 7.41 -1.43
N GLU A 62 -8.70 8.50 -1.37
CA GLU A 62 -8.85 9.53 -0.33
C GLU A 62 -10.18 10.28 -0.44
N ASP A 63 -10.57 10.65 -1.66
CA ASP A 63 -11.87 11.25 -1.98
C ASP A 63 -13.04 10.32 -1.59
N TRP A 64 -12.92 9.03 -1.86
CA TRP A 64 -13.90 8.03 -1.46
C TRP A 64 -13.99 7.91 0.07
N VAL A 65 -12.85 7.91 0.77
CA VAL A 65 -12.82 7.95 2.24
C VAL A 65 -13.47 9.23 2.80
N ALA A 66 -13.36 10.34 2.06
CA ALA A 66 -14.02 11.61 2.40
C ALA A 66 -15.51 11.65 1.99
N GLY A 67 -16.00 10.65 1.26
CA GLY A 67 -17.37 10.58 0.75
C GLY A 67 -17.65 11.54 -0.41
N THR A 68 -16.62 12.02 -1.12
CA THR A 68 -16.76 12.94 -2.26
C THR A 68 -16.96 12.22 -3.59
N ILE A 69 -16.57 10.95 -3.68
CA ILE A 69 -16.90 10.06 -4.80
C ILE A 69 -17.57 8.78 -4.31
N ASP A 70 -18.30 8.12 -5.20
CA ASP A 70 -18.99 6.85 -4.92
C ASP A 70 -18.16 5.62 -5.29
N ASP A 71 -18.73 4.43 -5.04
CA ASP A 71 -18.12 3.14 -5.33
C ASP A 71 -17.86 2.92 -6.83
N GLU A 72 -18.70 3.48 -7.71
CA GLU A 72 -18.56 3.33 -9.16
C GLU A 72 -17.32 4.08 -9.66
N GLU A 73 -17.14 5.31 -9.18
CA GLU A 73 -15.97 6.12 -9.53
C GLU A 73 -14.68 5.54 -8.94
N LEU A 74 -14.72 5.07 -7.68
CA LEU A 74 -13.57 4.36 -7.09
C LEU A 74 -13.21 3.13 -7.92
N TYR A 75 -14.20 2.32 -8.33
CA TYR A 75 -13.98 1.15 -9.16
C TYR A 75 -13.38 1.50 -10.53
N ARG A 76 -13.86 2.59 -11.16
CA ARG A 76 -13.31 3.08 -12.43
C ARG A 76 -11.84 3.46 -12.29
N LEU A 77 -11.49 4.20 -11.23
CA LEU A 77 -10.12 4.60 -10.94
C LEU A 77 -9.25 3.38 -10.63
N ASN A 78 -9.74 2.40 -9.87
CA ASN A 78 -9.01 1.18 -9.57
C ASN A 78 -8.67 0.38 -10.83
N ARG A 79 -9.59 0.22 -11.79
CA ARG A 79 -9.29 -0.47 -13.07
C ARG A 79 -8.15 0.20 -13.85
N HIS A 80 -8.10 1.53 -13.81
CA HIS A 80 -7.03 2.28 -14.45
C HIS A 80 -5.69 2.12 -13.73
N ALA A 81 -5.68 2.11 -12.40
CA ALA A 81 -4.52 1.82 -11.57
C ALA A 81 -4.01 0.38 -11.76
N GLU A 82 -4.91 -0.59 -11.73
CA GLU A 82 -4.63 -2.01 -11.95
C GLU A 82 -3.98 -2.25 -13.32
N SER A 83 -4.47 -1.58 -14.37
CA SER A 83 -3.85 -1.64 -15.69
C SER A 83 -2.40 -1.15 -15.71
N GLU A 84 -2.01 -0.17 -14.90
CA GLU A 84 -0.61 0.29 -14.81
C GLU A 84 0.26 -0.73 -14.07
N ALA A 85 -0.25 -1.31 -12.98
CA ALA A 85 0.47 -2.37 -12.26
C ALA A 85 0.72 -3.58 -13.19
N PHE A 86 -0.30 -3.99 -13.94
CA PHE A 86 -0.15 -5.05 -14.95
C PHE A 86 0.83 -4.69 -16.06
N ALA A 87 0.84 -3.44 -16.54
CA ALA A 87 1.77 -3.03 -17.59
C ALA A 87 3.25 -3.17 -17.15
N ILE A 88 3.56 -3.04 -15.85
CA ILE A 88 4.91 -3.25 -15.33
C ILE A 88 5.27 -4.74 -15.33
N ASP A 89 4.37 -5.60 -14.86
CA ASP A 89 4.65 -7.03 -14.72
C ASP A 89 4.65 -7.77 -16.05
N TYR A 90 3.82 -7.34 -17.00
CA TYR A 90 3.60 -8.04 -18.27
C TYR A 90 4.25 -7.36 -19.49
N ALA A 91 5.06 -6.31 -19.31
CA ALA A 91 5.85 -5.74 -20.40
C ALA A 91 6.80 -6.78 -21.00
N GLU A 92 6.62 -7.08 -22.28
CA GLU A 92 7.40 -8.07 -23.03
C GLU A 92 7.91 -7.50 -24.34
N ALA A 93 7.14 -6.60 -24.96
CA ALA A 93 7.54 -6.01 -26.23
C ALA A 93 8.74 -5.05 -26.05
N PRO A 94 9.64 -4.94 -27.04
CA PRO A 94 10.83 -4.09 -26.91
C PRO A 94 10.54 -2.62 -26.61
N ASP A 95 9.44 -2.08 -27.13
CA ASP A 95 8.97 -0.73 -26.87
C ASP A 95 8.41 -0.56 -25.45
N GLU A 96 7.65 -1.53 -24.95
CA GLU A 96 7.17 -1.57 -23.56
C GLU A 96 8.34 -1.62 -22.57
N ILE A 97 9.31 -2.51 -22.82
CA ILE A 97 10.54 -2.62 -22.03
C ILE A 97 11.34 -1.31 -22.09
N GLY A 98 11.43 -0.69 -23.26
CA GLY A 98 12.10 0.61 -23.44
C GLY A 98 11.44 1.72 -22.62
N ALA A 99 10.11 1.81 -22.64
CA ALA A 99 9.35 2.75 -21.84
C ALA A 99 9.56 2.50 -20.33
N LEU A 100 9.54 1.23 -19.91
CA LEU A 100 9.75 0.86 -18.51
C LEU A 100 11.18 1.16 -18.04
N ARG A 101 12.20 0.94 -18.88
CA ARG A 101 13.59 1.35 -18.59
C ARG A 101 13.71 2.86 -18.42
N SER A 102 13.04 3.64 -19.28
CA SER A 102 13.03 5.09 -19.16
C SER A 102 12.37 5.54 -17.85
N LEU A 103 11.25 4.91 -17.49
CA LEU A 103 10.55 5.19 -16.24
C LEU A 103 11.42 4.87 -15.00
N ILE A 104 12.03 3.68 -14.97
CA ILE A 104 12.95 3.26 -13.89
C ILE A 104 14.15 4.20 -13.81
N GLY A 105 14.75 4.59 -14.94
CA GLY A 105 15.87 5.51 -14.98
C GLY A 105 15.55 6.92 -14.47
N GLY A 106 14.27 7.28 -14.38
CA GLY A 106 13.81 8.51 -13.75
C GLY A 106 13.69 8.46 -12.23
N ILE A 107 13.92 7.30 -11.60
CA ILE A 107 13.77 7.07 -10.16
C ILE A 107 15.17 6.87 -9.54
N PRO A 108 15.70 7.85 -8.78
CA PRO A 108 17.04 7.79 -8.22
C PRO A 108 17.30 6.54 -7.38
N GLU A 109 16.31 6.09 -6.60
CA GLU A 109 16.43 4.91 -5.72
C GLU A 109 16.62 3.60 -6.49
N LEU A 110 16.34 3.58 -7.80
CA LEU A 110 16.46 2.40 -8.65
C LEU A 110 17.66 2.46 -9.60
N SER A 111 18.44 3.56 -9.62
CA SER A 111 19.45 3.81 -10.66
C SER A 111 20.56 2.76 -10.70
N ASP A 112 20.91 2.22 -9.53
CA ASP A 112 22.01 1.27 -9.36
C ASP A 112 21.53 -0.18 -9.32
N MET A 113 20.23 -0.42 -9.45
CA MET A 113 19.65 -1.75 -9.44
C MET A 113 19.68 -2.37 -10.85
N PRO A 114 19.96 -3.68 -10.98
CA PRO A 114 19.67 -4.43 -12.20
C PRO A 114 18.22 -4.22 -12.64
N PHE A 115 17.99 -4.10 -13.95
CA PHE A 115 16.66 -3.77 -14.49
C PHE A 115 15.54 -4.68 -13.97
N ASP A 116 15.77 -5.99 -13.89
CA ASP A 116 14.75 -6.93 -13.43
C ASP A 116 14.44 -6.76 -11.93
N GLU A 117 15.43 -6.40 -11.12
CA GLU A 117 15.24 -6.09 -9.70
C GLU A 117 14.49 -4.77 -9.53
N ALA A 118 14.88 -3.72 -10.26
CA ALA A 118 14.20 -2.43 -10.26
C ALA A 118 12.74 -2.57 -10.73
N ARG A 119 12.50 -3.33 -11.81
CA ARG A 119 11.17 -3.65 -12.32
C ARG A 119 10.33 -4.37 -11.27
N HIS A 120 10.90 -5.37 -10.61
CA HIS A 120 10.20 -6.13 -9.56
C HIS A 120 9.84 -5.24 -8.37
N LEU A 121 10.76 -4.38 -7.92
CA LEU A 121 10.49 -3.44 -6.83
C LEU A 121 9.39 -2.43 -7.22
N LEU A 122 9.44 -1.89 -8.44
CA LEU A 122 8.44 -0.97 -8.97
C LEU A 122 7.06 -1.65 -9.10
N GLY A 123 7.02 -2.89 -9.59
CA GLY A 123 5.80 -3.70 -9.68
C GLY A 123 5.18 -3.95 -8.31
N LYS A 124 6.00 -4.34 -7.32
CA LYS A 124 5.53 -4.46 -5.92
C LYS A 124 4.94 -3.16 -5.39
N ALA A 125 5.57 -2.01 -5.66
CA ALA A 125 5.06 -0.71 -5.22
C ALA A 125 3.71 -0.39 -5.90
N ALA A 126 3.58 -0.69 -7.20
CA ALA A 126 2.35 -0.50 -7.95
C ALA A 126 1.20 -1.38 -7.44
N TYR A 127 1.44 -2.67 -7.17
CA TYR A 127 0.43 -3.56 -6.58
C TYR A 127 0.07 -3.18 -5.15
N PHE A 128 1.05 -2.74 -4.34
CA PHE A 128 0.75 -2.21 -3.01
C PHE A 128 -0.17 -0.99 -3.12
N ALA A 129 0.10 -0.07 -4.03
CA ALA A 129 -0.73 1.11 -4.25
C ALA A 129 -2.14 0.74 -4.72
N GLU A 130 -2.28 -0.07 -5.77
CA GLU A 130 -3.58 -0.53 -6.29
C GLU A 130 -4.39 -1.23 -5.19
N THR A 131 -3.77 -2.16 -4.48
CA THR A 131 -4.50 -2.95 -3.47
C THR A 131 -4.87 -2.07 -2.27
N SER A 132 -4.05 -1.07 -1.93
CA SER A 132 -4.35 -0.10 -0.88
C SER A 132 -5.58 0.74 -1.20
N MET A 133 -5.80 1.13 -2.46
CA MET A 133 -6.94 1.98 -2.89
C MET A 133 -8.30 1.35 -2.58
N VAL A 134 -8.39 0.03 -2.66
CA VAL A 134 -9.65 -0.71 -2.57
C VAL A 134 -9.74 -1.58 -1.32
N TYR A 135 -8.77 -1.46 -0.39
CA TYR A 135 -8.63 -2.34 0.76
C TYR A 135 -9.95 -2.66 1.49
N PRO A 136 -10.81 -1.69 1.85
CA PRO A 136 -12.05 -1.98 2.58
C PRO A 136 -13.07 -2.81 1.80
N THR A 137 -12.98 -2.82 0.47
CA THR A 137 -13.90 -3.53 -0.42
C THR A 137 -13.45 -4.97 -0.70
N MET A 138 -12.22 -5.31 -0.33
CA MET A 138 -11.61 -6.58 -0.66
C MET A 138 -12.19 -7.74 0.15
N ARG A 139 -12.37 -8.87 -0.53
CA ARG A 139 -12.77 -10.15 0.09
C ARG A 139 -11.70 -11.23 -0.01
N SER A 140 -10.63 -10.98 -0.77
CA SER A 140 -9.57 -11.93 -1.03
C SER A 140 -8.52 -11.89 0.07
N LEU A 141 -8.51 -12.91 0.94
CA LEU A 141 -7.52 -13.04 2.02
C LEU A 141 -6.07 -13.00 1.51
N PRO A 142 -5.69 -13.66 0.39
CA PRO A 142 -4.32 -13.54 -0.13
C PRO A 142 -3.90 -12.11 -0.45
N ARG A 143 -4.78 -11.32 -1.08
CA ARG A 143 -4.47 -9.92 -1.41
C ARG A 143 -4.44 -9.02 -0.17
N ILE A 144 -5.30 -9.28 0.81
CA ILE A 144 -5.24 -8.60 2.11
C ILE A 144 -3.91 -8.91 2.79
N ASN A 145 -3.51 -10.19 2.84
CA ASN A 145 -2.25 -10.59 3.46
C ASN A 145 -1.03 -9.93 2.79
N SER A 146 -1.05 -9.73 1.47
CA SER A 146 0.04 -9.01 0.79
C SER A 146 0.18 -7.54 1.22
N LEU A 147 -0.91 -6.88 1.64
CA LEU A 147 -0.81 -5.54 2.24
C LEU A 147 -0.12 -5.59 3.61
N PHE A 148 -0.53 -6.54 4.46
CA PHE A 148 -0.06 -6.66 5.85
C PHE A 148 1.40 -7.11 5.96
N THR A 149 1.95 -7.67 4.90
CA THR A 149 3.34 -8.17 4.80
C THR A 149 4.20 -7.36 3.84
N SER A 150 3.70 -6.23 3.36
CA SER A 150 4.40 -5.38 2.40
C SER A 150 5.61 -4.71 3.02
N GLN A 151 6.70 -4.61 2.25
CA GLN A 151 7.91 -3.85 2.62
C GLN A 151 7.69 -2.32 2.63
N PHE A 152 6.56 -1.85 2.10
CA PHE A 152 6.22 -0.42 2.05
C PHE A 152 5.45 0.05 3.29
N LEU A 153 5.24 -0.85 4.26
CA LEU A 153 4.62 -0.52 5.53
C LEU A 153 5.57 0.30 6.41
N CYS A 154 5.02 1.33 7.06
CA CYS A 154 5.81 2.28 7.84
C CYS A 154 5.38 2.26 9.31
N PRO A 155 6.28 1.89 10.25
CA PRO A 155 5.91 1.75 11.67
C PRO A 155 5.44 3.08 12.27
N ASP A 156 6.10 4.19 11.94
CA ASP A 156 5.72 5.51 12.45
C ASP A 156 4.31 5.92 12.00
N LEU A 157 4.00 5.72 10.71
CA LEU A 157 2.65 5.97 10.21
C LEU A 157 1.64 5.04 10.88
N LEU A 158 1.98 3.77 11.11
CA LEU A 158 1.07 2.85 11.79
C LEU A 158 0.68 3.35 13.17
N ARG A 159 1.62 3.92 13.94
CA ARG A 159 1.35 4.53 15.25
C ARG A 159 0.44 5.75 15.16
N GLU A 160 0.52 6.53 14.09
CA GLU A 160 -0.32 7.71 13.88
C GLU A 160 -1.78 7.32 13.60
N PHE A 161 -2.00 6.24 12.86
CA PHE A 161 -3.35 5.84 12.43
C PHE A 161 -4.02 4.81 13.33
N VAL A 162 -3.24 3.94 13.98
CA VAL A 162 -3.76 2.85 14.81
C VAL A 162 -3.17 2.99 16.22
N VAL A 163 -4.05 3.17 17.20
CA VAL A 163 -3.69 3.21 18.62
C VAL A 163 -4.29 1.98 19.30
N PRO A 164 -3.49 0.93 19.52
CA PRO A 164 -3.98 -0.28 20.18
C PRO A 164 -4.41 0.00 21.62
N ALA A 165 -5.30 -0.83 22.13
CA ALA A 165 -5.60 -0.85 23.55
C ALA A 165 -4.46 -1.58 24.28
N PHE A 166 -3.55 -0.84 24.92
CA PHE A 166 -2.58 -1.42 25.84
C PHE A 166 -3.21 -1.42 27.24
N ASP A 167 -4.01 -2.44 27.53
CA ASP A 167 -4.72 -2.69 28.78
C ASP A 167 -5.49 -1.50 29.40
N VAL A 168 -6.82 -1.54 29.25
CA VAL A 168 -7.68 -1.08 30.35
C VAL A 168 -7.66 -2.23 31.36
N SER A 169 -6.80 -2.14 32.37
CA SER A 169 -6.98 -2.99 33.55
C SER A 169 -8.38 -2.70 34.13
N PRO A 170 -9.23 -3.72 34.41
CA PRO A 170 -10.49 -3.48 35.12
C PRO A 170 -10.25 -2.88 36.52
#